data_AF-T2KQ76-F1
#
_entry.id   AF-T2KQ76-F1
#
_cell.length_a   1.000
_cell.length_b   1.000
_cell.length_c   1.000
_cell.angle_alpha   90.00
_cell.angle_beta   90.00
_cell.angle_gamma   90.00
#
_symmetry.space_group_name_H-M   'P 1'
#
loop_
_entity.id
_entity.type
_entity.pdbx_description
1 polymer ?
#
loop_
_entity_poly.entity_id
_entity_poly.type
_entity_poly.pdbx_seq_one_letter_code
_entity_poly.pdbx_strand_id
1 'polypeptide(L)' 'MYSKKFIALNPEEIKMVNASALAKKFDCTSTYVSRILKLENEPTNEKAQNIHQAAREIIEKYNQID' A
#
# COMPACT_ATOMS: atom_id res chain seq x y z
N MET A 1 3.50 -22.39 -10.27
CA MET A 1 2.91 -21.38 -9.35
C MET A 1 3.49 -20.02 -9.73
N TYR A 2 2.72 -19.20 -10.43
CA TYR A 2 3.15 -17.82 -10.71
C TYR A 2 3.01 -17.03 -9.41
N SER A 3 4.09 -16.94 -8.64
CA SER A 3 4.16 -15.94 -7.57
C SER A 3 4.02 -14.58 -8.26
N LYS A 4 2.86 -13.94 -8.10
CA LYS A 4 2.69 -12.52 -8.42
C LYS A 4 3.81 -11.81 -7.67
N LYS A 5 4.87 -11.42 -8.37
CA LYS A 5 5.99 -10.72 -7.76
C LYS A 5 5.38 -9.52 -7.06
N PHE A 6 5.52 -9.48 -5.75
CA PHE A 6 5.18 -8.32 -4.98
C PHE A 6 5.97 -7.14 -5.55
N ILE A 7 5.27 -6.10 -5.98
CA ILE A 7 5.89 -4.89 -6.52
C ILE A 7 5.75 -3.87 -5.41
N ALA A 8 6.88 -3.55 -4.79
CA ALA A 8 6.97 -2.47 -3.82
C ALA A 8 6.59 -1.14 -4.47
N LEU A 9 5.96 -0.27 -3.69
CA LEU A 9 5.57 1.06 -4.13
C LEU A 9 6.78 1.97 -4.17
N ASN A 10 6.90 2.77 -5.24
CA ASN A 10 7.93 3.79 -5.33
C ASN A 10 7.66 4.93 -4.32
N PRO A 11 8.70 5.65 -3.86
CA PRO A 11 8.54 6.73 -2.89
C PRO A 11 7.58 7.85 -3.34
N GLU A 12 7.40 8.05 -4.64
CA GLU A 12 6.42 9.01 -5.20
C GLU A 12 4.98 8.48 -5.08
N GLU A 13 4.77 7.20 -5.39
CA GLU A 13 3.48 6.52 -5.19
C GLU A 13 3.09 6.49 -3.70
N ILE A 14 4.06 6.26 -2.82
CA ILE A 14 3.85 6.30 -1.36
C ILE A 14 3.42 7.71 -0.91
N LYS A 15 3.89 8.78 -1.57
CA LYS A 15 3.45 10.16 -1.27
C LYS A 15 2.05 10.45 -1.78
N MET A 16 1.66 9.87 -2.92
CA MET A 16 0.28 9.97 -3.44
C MET A 16 -0.72 9.29 -2.50
N VAL A 17 -0.31 8.19 -1.87
CA VAL A 17 -1.13 7.45 -0.92
C VAL A 17 -1.10 8.12 0.45
N ASN A 18 -2.23 8.65 0.90
CA ASN A 18 -2.34 9.25 2.23
C ASN A 18 -2.30 8.16 3.33
N ALA A 19 -1.11 7.94 3.92
CA ALA A 19 -0.90 6.95 4.97
C ALA A 19 -1.82 7.14 6.19
N SER A 20 -2.21 8.38 6.51
CA SER A 20 -3.14 8.67 7.62
C SER A 20 -4.58 8.26 7.29
N ALA A 21 -4.99 8.35 6.02
CA ALA A 21 -6.30 7.89 5.58
C ALA A 21 -6.39 6.35 5.62
N LEU A 22 -5.35 5.66 5.16
CA LEU A 22 -5.24 4.21 5.28
C LEU A 22 -5.16 3.77 6.75
N ALA A 23 -4.41 4.48 7.59
CA ALA A 23 -4.30 4.19 9.01
C ALA A 23 -5.66 4.22 9.71
N LYS A 24 -6.48 5.24 9.41
CA LYS A 24 -7.87 5.31 9.90
C LYS A 24 -8.74 4.20 9.35
N LYS A 25 -8.65 3.89 8.05
CA LYS A 25 -9.47 2.84 7.41
C LYS A 25 -9.21 1.46 8.00
N PHE A 26 -7.96 1.17 8.34
CA PHE A 26 -7.54 -0.15 8.83
C PHE A 26 -7.37 -0.20 10.35
N ASP A 27 -7.77 0.84 11.08
CA ASP A 27 -7.59 0.95 12.53
C ASP A 27 -6.16 0.55 12.96
N CYS A 28 -5.18 1.30 12.45
CA CYS A 28 -3.77 1.07 12.71
C CYS A 28 -3.00 2.40 12.73
N THR A 29 -1.69 2.34 13.03
CA THR A 29 -0.87 3.56 13.07
C THR A 29 -0.35 3.93 11.69
N SER A 30 -0.20 5.22 11.42
CA SER A 30 0.40 5.72 10.18
C SER A 30 1.82 5.18 9.99
N THR A 31 2.57 4.99 11.07
CA THR A 31 3.89 4.34 11.07
C THR A 31 3.82 2.90 10.57
N TYR A 32 2.81 2.14 11.00
CA TYR A 32 2.59 0.77 10.52
C TYR A 32 2.29 0.76 9.02
N VAL A 33 1.38 1.63 8.56
CA VAL A 33 1.09 1.78 7.12
C VAL A 33 2.34 2.13 6.33
N SER A 34 3.10 3.14 6.75
CA SER A 34 4.35 3.51 6.06
C SER A 34 5.37 2.37 6.02
N ARG A 35 5.42 1.52 7.05
CA ARG A 35 6.25 0.31 7.00
C ARG A 35 5.73 -0.67 5.95
N ILE A 36 4.43 -0.95 5.93
CA ILE A 36 3.82 -1.86 4.95
C ILE A 36 4.02 -1.38 3.51
N LEU A 37 3.83 -0.08 3.25
CA LEU A 37 4.02 0.49 1.90
C LEU A 37 5.48 0.47 1.44
N LYS A 38 6.44 0.49 2.38
CA LYS A 38 7.89 0.42 2.12
C LYS A 38 8.44 -1.00 2.14
N LEU A 39 7.62 -2.01 2.47
CA LEU A 39 8.11 -3.38 2.48
C LEU A 39 8.64 -3.71 1.08
N GLU A 40 9.83 -4.28 1.01
CA GLU A 40 10.38 -4.87 -0.22
C GLU A 40 9.87 -6.31 -0.43
N ASN A 41 9.20 -6.86 0.59
CA ASN A 41 8.71 -8.23 0.64
C ASN A 41 7.19 -8.27 0.77
N GLU A 42 6.59 -9.34 0.24
CA GLU A 42 5.14 -9.54 0.31
C GLU A 42 4.66 -9.59 1.77
N PRO A 43 3.66 -8.79 2.15
CA PRO A 43 3.09 -8.87 3.48
C PRO A 43 2.47 -10.25 3.72
N THR A 44 2.91 -10.91 4.78
CA THR A 44 2.41 -12.24 5.19
C THR A 44 1.11 -12.18 5.97
N ASN A 45 0.70 -11.00 6.42
CA ASN A 45 -0.50 -10.78 7.19
C ASN A 45 -1.62 -10.23 6.29
N GLU A 46 -2.82 -10.79 6.38
CA GLU A 46 -4.00 -10.36 5.62
C GLU A 46 -4.26 -8.84 5.77
N LYS A 47 -4.08 -8.30 6.98
CA LYS A 47 -4.23 -6.85 7.21
C LYS A 47 -3.24 -6.03 6.38
N ALA A 48 -1.99 -6.50 6.28
CA ALA A 48 -0.95 -5.82 5.52
C ALA A 48 -1.13 -6.00 4.01
N GLN A 49 -1.61 -7.16 3.56
CA GLN A 49 -2.02 -7.39 2.17
C GLN A 49 -3.15 -6.43 1.77
N ASN A 50 -4.17 -6.28 2.61
CA ASN A 50 -5.28 -5.37 2.36
C ASN A 50 -4.85 -3.89 2.34
N ILE A 51 -3.93 -3.49 3.23
CA ILE A 51 -3.33 -2.14 3.22
C ILE A 51 -2.59 -1.88 1.91
N HIS A 52 -1.77 -2.84 1.47
CA HIS A 52 -1.00 -2.71 0.23
C HIS A 52 -1.90 -2.69 -1.01
N GLN A 53 -2.91 -3.54 -1.05
CA GLN A 53 -3.89 -3.57 -2.13
C GLN A 53 -4.66 -2.24 -2.22
N ALA A 54 -5.15 -1.73 -1.09
CA ALA A 54 -5.85 -0.45 -1.05
C ALA A 54 -4.96 0.72 -1.49
N ALA A 55 -3.68 0.71 -1.12
CA ALA A 55 -2.72 1.71 -1.60
C ALA A 55 -2.56 1.66 -3.13
N ARG A 56 -2.48 0.46 -3.70
CA ARG A 56 -2.43 0.27 -5.16
C ARG A 56 -3.67 0.77 -5.87
N GLU A 57 -4.85 0.43 -5.37
CA GLU A 57 -6.11 0.89 -5.97
C GLU A 57 -6.21 2.42 -5.99
N ILE A 58 -5.67 3.09 -4.96
CA ILE A 58 -5.60 4.57 -4.93
C ILE A 58 -4.71 5.06 -6.06
N ILE A 59 -3.51 4.50 -6.23
CA ILE A 59 -2.57 4.92 -7.29
C ILE A 59 -3.12 4.64 -8.68
N GLU A 60 -3.70 3.46 -8.91
CA GLU A 60 -4.34 3.13 -10.20
C GLU A 60 -5.46 4.13 -10.52
N LYS A 61 -6.25 4.55 -9.53
CA LYS A 61 -7.25 5.60 -9.73
C LYS A 61 -6.62 6.94 -10.09
N TYR A 62 -5.51 7.33 -9.47
CA TYR A 62 -4.79 8.56 -9.85
C TYR A 62 -4.23 8.48 -11.27
N ASN A 63 -3.67 7.34 -11.67
CA ASN A 63 -3.09 7.15 -13.02
C ASN A 63 -4.14 7.03 -14.14
N GLN A 64 -5.40 6.67 -13.83
CA GLN A 64 -6.49 6.66 -14.82
C GLN A 64 -7.15 8.03 -15.04
N ILE A 65 -6.77 9.04 -14.25
CA ILE A 65 -7.33 10.39 -14.31
C ILE A 65 -6.42 11.35 -15.14
N ASP A 66 -5.25 10.88 -15.59
CA ASP A 66 -4.35 11.56 -16.54
C ASP A 66 -4.56 11.04 -17.97
#